data_AF-A0A674JFP8-F1
#
_entry.id   AF-A0A674JFP8-F1
#
_cell.length_a   1.000
_cell.length_b   1.000
_cell.length_c   1.000
_cell.angle_alpha   90.00
_cell.angle_beta   90.00
_cell.angle_gamma   90.00
#
_symmetry.space_group_name_H-M   'P 1'
#
loop_
_entity.id
_entity.type
_entity.pdbx_description
1 polymer ?
#
loop_
_entity_poly.entity_id
_entity_poly.type
_entity_poly.pdbx_seq_one_letter_code
_entity_poly.pdbx_strand_id
1 'polypeptide(L)'
;MPILAPHISWVLWKFSWSPPTPRPHSLLQGEKSFFLQPGESLKEGIQDIYILSEDEGLLLRALSKLEDSDEVWEAQGWAAGRERGAPAGLGGSRAGLAGAAGAPADRGGRGLRVGSKGHWDPWHPQDGGELHRKPGDRWLIRGPLEYVPPAEVEVLERRRATPLGENEGIYVRDIKTGKVRAVIGHTYMLTEDEELWDKELPPTVEALLSSGRDPVADQIYLRGGLDAAHGAPSPGVWGHLPLPRRVVLGPELVLLGPDEQFTVLSLSGGRPKTPHSRRSLCLLLGPDFCTDIVTIETADHARLQLQLAYNWHFEVPSPPDPPALSRLFSVPDFVGDACKALASRIRGAVASVSFDDFHKNSNRIICSAVFGFDAELQVRSCLRFPQNGLVVSSVDIQSVEPVDQRTRDALQRSVQLAIEITTNSQEAAARYGLPRGRLPP
;
A
#
# COMPACT_ATOMS: atom_id res chain seq x y z
N MET A 1 9.72 69.40 -10.83
CA MET A 1 10.58 68.56 -11.70
C MET A 1 9.78 67.29 -11.98
N PRO A 2 9.38 67.04 -13.23
CA PRO A 2 8.47 65.96 -13.56
C PRO A 2 9.22 64.64 -13.67
N ILE A 3 8.59 63.55 -13.24
CA ILE A 3 8.88 62.22 -13.75
C ILE A 3 7.55 61.67 -14.22
N LEU A 4 7.48 61.35 -15.51
CA LEU A 4 6.33 60.85 -16.22
C LEU A 4 6.62 59.40 -16.67
N ALA A 5 5.58 58.57 -16.54
CA ALA A 5 5.33 57.24 -17.14
C ALA A 5 5.88 55.99 -16.40
N PRO A 6 5.29 54.77 -16.60
CA PRO A 6 4.04 54.41 -17.30
C PRO A 6 3.06 53.49 -16.51
N HIS A 7 1.83 53.40 -17.01
CA HIS A 7 0.86 52.28 -16.93
C HIS A 7 1.09 51.16 -15.90
N ILE A 8 0.46 51.22 -14.72
CA ILE A 8 0.24 50.04 -13.88
C ILE A 8 -1.09 50.22 -13.11
N SER A 9 -1.96 49.23 -13.23
CA SER A 9 -3.35 49.18 -12.75
C SER A 9 -3.47 48.58 -11.34
N TRP A 10 -3.95 49.31 -10.30
CA TRP A 10 -4.21 48.78 -8.94
C TRP A 10 -5.23 49.59 -8.07
N VAL A 11 -5.61 49.05 -6.89
CA VAL A 11 -6.89 49.14 -6.13
C VAL A 11 -6.68 49.05 -4.57
N LEU A 12 -7.62 49.55 -3.71
CA LEU A 12 -7.99 49.22 -2.26
C LEU A 12 -7.18 49.64 -0.98
N TRP A 13 -7.89 50.21 0.04
CA TRP A 13 -7.34 50.92 1.24
C TRP A 13 -8.20 50.79 2.54
N LYS A 14 -7.64 50.85 3.79
CA LYS A 14 -8.33 50.88 5.13
C LYS A 14 -7.66 51.83 6.19
N PHE A 15 -8.44 52.46 7.10
CA PHE A 15 -8.04 53.49 8.12
C PHE A 15 -8.30 53.12 9.60
N SER A 16 -7.72 53.78 10.63
CA SER A 16 -8.22 53.77 12.04
C SER A 16 -7.89 55.07 12.85
N TRP A 17 -8.76 55.45 13.82
CA TRP A 17 -8.61 56.60 14.77
C TRP A 17 -9.29 56.33 16.15
N SER A 18 -9.07 57.19 17.16
CA SER A 18 -9.83 57.32 18.44
C SER A 18 -9.56 58.69 19.12
N PRO A 19 -10.44 59.27 19.97
CA PRO A 19 -11.92 59.47 19.97
C PRO A 19 -12.31 60.99 20.11
N PRO A 20 -13.62 61.40 20.13
CA PRO A 20 -14.84 60.65 20.41
C PRO A 20 -15.85 60.67 19.26
N THR A 21 -15.73 59.68 18.39
CA THR A 21 -16.79 58.97 17.64
C THR A 21 -16.07 58.18 16.54
N PRO A 22 -15.90 56.85 16.66
CA PRO A 22 -15.25 56.08 15.61
C PRO A 22 -16.19 56.00 14.40
N ARG A 23 -15.79 56.58 13.27
CA ARG A 23 -16.41 56.29 11.98
C ARG A 23 -15.94 54.89 11.51
N PRO A 24 -16.80 54.14 10.79
CA PRO A 24 -16.46 52.81 10.31
C PRO A 24 -15.26 52.83 9.36
N HIS A 25 -14.50 51.75 9.36
CA HIS A 25 -13.39 51.52 8.43
C HIS A 25 -13.90 51.57 6.98
N SER A 26 -13.41 52.51 6.18
CA SER A 26 -13.77 52.63 4.76
C SER A 26 -12.79 51.87 3.87
N LEU A 27 -13.33 51.13 2.91
CA LEU A 27 -12.62 50.28 1.96
C LEU A 27 -12.72 50.91 0.55
N LEU A 28 -11.60 51.26 -0.12
CA LEU A 28 -11.62 52.06 -1.37
C LEU A 28 -11.19 51.32 -2.67
N GLN A 29 -12.11 50.71 -3.44
CA GLN A 29 -11.85 50.00 -4.72
C GLN A 29 -11.58 50.87 -5.95
N GLY A 30 -10.65 50.42 -6.80
CA GLY A 30 -10.31 50.99 -8.10
C GLY A 30 -9.02 51.81 -8.15
N GLU A 31 -8.63 52.18 -9.37
CA GLU A 31 -7.62 53.21 -9.62
C GLU A 31 -8.15 54.56 -9.12
N LYS A 32 -7.67 54.99 -7.95
CA LYS A 32 -8.10 56.25 -7.31
C LYS A 32 -6.90 57.04 -6.81
N SER A 33 -6.82 58.30 -7.22
CA SER A 33 -5.92 59.29 -6.63
C SER A 33 -6.69 60.07 -5.55
N PHE A 34 -6.23 60.00 -4.31
CA PHE A 34 -6.81 60.77 -3.20
C PHE A 34 -5.71 61.32 -2.31
N PHE A 35 -6.04 62.37 -1.56
CA PHE A 35 -5.17 62.92 -0.53
C PHE A 35 -5.68 62.46 0.83
N LEU A 36 -4.74 62.04 1.69
CA LEU A 36 -5.03 61.79 3.11
C LEU A 36 -5.44 63.10 3.77
N GLN A 37 -6.59 63.11 4.44
CA GLN A 37 -7.00 64.26 5.24
C GLN A 37 -6.13 64.36 6.51
N PRO A 38 -6.01 65.54 7.14
CA PRO A 38 -5.25 65.69 8.38
C PRO A 38 -5.78 64.75 9.47
N GLY A 39 -4.93 63.84 9.95
CA GLY A 39 -5.27 62.81 10.95
C GLY A 39 -5.56 61.42 10.38
N GLU A 40 -5.60 61.27 9.06
CA GLU A 40 -5.76 59.99 8.37
C GLU A 40 -4.40 59.31 8.15
N SER A 41 -4.33 58.01 8.44
CA SER A 41 -3.14 57.18 8.20
C SER A 41 -3.52 55.84 7.59
N LEU A 42 -2.69 55.37 6.67
CA LEU A 42 -2.86 54.06 6.04
C LEU A 42 -2.50 52.97 7.05
N LYS A 43 -3.45 52.09 7.37
CA LYS A 43 -3.23 51.06 8.39
C LYS A 43 -2.18 50.02 7.95
N GLU A 44 -2.26 49.59 6.69
CA GLU A 44 -1.41 48.52 6.15
C GLU A 44 -0.85 48.85 4.74
N GLY A 45 -0.77 50.13 4.39
CA GLY A 45 -0.25 50.58 3.09
C GLY A 45 -1.17 50.21 1.91
N ILE A 46 -0.58 50.07 0.73
CA ILE A 46 -1.24 49.61 -0.51
C ILE A 46 -1.19 48.09 -0.52
N GLN A 47 -2.35 47.44 -0.73
CA GLN A 47 -2.46 45.99 -0.77
C GLN A 47 -2.88 45.51 -2.15
N ASP A 48 -2.22 44.45 -2.63
CA ASP A 48 -2.57 43.82 -3.91
C ASP A 48 -3.89 43.03 -3.82
N ILE A 49 -4.63 42.99 -4.93
CA ILE A 49 -5.85 42.19 -5.07
C ILE A 49 -5.48 40.72 -5.15
N TYR A 50 -6.28 39.86 -4.50
CA TYR A 50 -6.12 38.42 -4.66
C TYR A 50 -6.84 37.94 -5.92
N ILE A 51 -6.06 37.53 -6.92
CA ILE A 51 -6.57 36.86 -8.12
C ILE A 51 -6.49 35.35 -7.88
N LEU A 52 -7.65 34.69 -7.82
CA LEU A 52 -7.77 33.26 -7.61
C LEU A 52 -8.07 32.54 -8.91
N SER A 53 -7.27 31.51 -9.20
CA SER A 53 -7.49 30.58 -10.31
C SER A 53 -8.58 29.54 -9.95
N GLU A 54 -9.01 28.72 -10.91
CA GLU A 54 -10.02 27.65 -10.68
C GLU A 54 -9.58 26.61 -9.62
N ASP A 55 -8.27 26.40 -9.46
CA ASP A 55 -7.66 25.45 -8.52
C ASP A 55 -7.24 26.10 -7.19
N GLU A 56 -7.60 27.36 -6.95
CA GLU A 56 -7.17 28.14 -5.79
C GLU A 56 -8.33 28.65 -4.94
N GLY A 57 -8.06 28.82 -3.66
CA GLY A 57 -9.01 29.40 -2.73
C GLY A 57 -8.31 30.18 -1.61
N LEU A 58 -9.06 31.03 -0.91
CA LEU A 58 -8.59 31.73 0.28
C LEU A 58 -9.40 31.29 1.47
N LEU A 59 -8.68 30.86 2.51
CA LEU A 59 -9.25 30.66 3.83
C LEU A 59 -9.33 32.01 4.53
N LEU A 60 -10.54 32.37 4.95
CA LEU A 60 -10.85 33.65 5.55
C LEU A 60 -11.35 33.47 6.97
N ARG A 61 -11.18 34.50 7.80
CA ARG A 61 -11.69 34.58 9.18
C ARG A 61 -12.38 35.92 9.43
N ALA A 62 -13.53 35.88 10.07
CA ALA A 62 -14.23 37.09 10.51
C ALA A 62 -13.55 37.68 11.76
N LEU A 63 -13.21 38.96 11.74
CA LEU A 63 -12.68 39.72 12.88
C LEU A 63 -13.80 40.34 13.73
N SER A 64 -14.90 40.72 13.09
CA SER A 64 -16.10 41.27 13.73
C SER A 64 -17.36 40.61 13.16
N LYS A 65 -18.52 40.93 13.76
CA LYS A 65 -19.81 40.46 13.26
C LYS A 65 -20.04 41.13 11.90
N LEU A 66 -20.11 40.35 10.83
CA LEU A 66 -20.52 40.85 9.52
C LEU A 66 -22.05 40.87 9.48
N GLU A 67 -22.61 42.06 9.35
CA GLU A 67 -24.00 42.28 8.97
C GLU A 67 -23.96 42.82 7.54
N ASP A 68 -24.55 42.10 6.58
CA ASP A 68 -24.50 42.52 5.19
C ASP A 68 -25.21 43.87 5.01
N SER A 69 -24.51 44.77 4.33
CA SER A 69 -25.12 45.86 3.58
C SER A 69 -25.25 45.35 2.15
N ASP A 70 -26.47 45.30 1.62
CA ASP A 70 -26.79 44.86 0.26
C ASP A 70 -25.95 45.58 -0.82
N GLU A 71 -24.78 45.06 -1.13
CA GLU A 71 -24.09 45.33 -2.40
C GLU A 71 -23.91 44.00 -3.12
N VAL A 72 -24.94 43.67 -3.90
CA VAL A 72 -24.95 42.61 -4.91
C VAL A 72 -23.77 42.83 -5.86
N TRP A 73 -22.85 41.88 -5.93
CA TRP A 73 -21.81 41.88 -6.96
C TRP A 73 -22.43 41.39 -8.26
N GLU A 74 -22.91 42.32 -9.09
CA GLU A 74 -23.21 42.02 -10.49
C GLU A 74 -21.92 41.58 -11.18
N ALA A 75 -21.81 40.28 -11.46
CA ALA A 75 -20.88 39.77 -12.45
C ALA A 75 -21.18 40.47 -13.79
N GLN A 76 -20.33 41.43 -14.18
CA GLN A 76 -20.44 42.06 -15.48
C GLN A 76 -20.22 41.00 -16.56
N GLY A 77 -21.32 40.65 -17.22
CA GLY A 77 -21.40 39.59 -18.21
C GLY A 77 -20.54 39.84 -19.44
N TRP A 78 -19.86 38.79 -19.88
CA TRP A 78 -19.34 38.70 -21.23
C TRP A 78 -20.53 38.56 -22.20
N ALA A 79 -20.72 39.54 -23.06
CA ALA A 79 -21.77 39.54 -24.07
C ALA A 79 -21.51 38.46 -25.13
N ALA A 80 -22.27 37.36 -25.09
CA ALA A 80 -22.45 36.48 -26.23
C ALA A 80 -23.51 37.09 -27.16
N GLY A 81 -23.12 37.38 -28.40
CA GLY A 81 -23.92 38.04 -29.43
C GLY A 81 -25.27 37.34 -29.68
N ARG A 82 -26.32 38.16 -29.66
CA ARG A 82 -27.69 37.80 -30.01
C ARG A 82 -27.93 38.12 -31.48
N GLU A 83 -27.95 37.12 -32.36
CA GLU A 83 -28.59 37.24 -33.67
C GLU A 83 -30.04 36.74 -33.60
N ARG A 84 -30.95 37.57 -34.11
CA ARG A 84 -32.37 37.26 -34.34
C ARG A 84 -32.59 37.01 -35.84
N GLY A 85 -33.35 35.98 -36.20
CA GLY A 85 -33.97 35.86 -37.53
C GLY A 85 -34.57 34.50 -37.86
N ALA A 86 -35.90 34.38 -37.70
CA ALA A 86 -36.82 33.25 -37.94
C ALA A 86 -36.99 32.86 -39.45
N PRO A 87 -37.88 31.91 -39.89
CA PRO A 87 -38.98 31.23 -39.17
C PRO A 87 -39.28 29.73 -39.50
N ALA A 88 -40.32 29.27 -38.78
CA ALA A 88 -41.03 28.00 -38.67
C ALA A 88 -41.24 27.07 -39.89
N GLY A 89 -41.37 25.76 -39.59
CA GLY A 89 -41.92 24.72 -40.47
C GLY A 89 -42.17 23.38 -39.76
N LEU A 90 -43.39 23.22 -39.23
CA LEU A 90 -44.23 22.01 -39.07
C LEU A 90 -43.60 20.58 -39.01
N GLY A 91 -43.89 19.89 -37.88
CA GLY A 91 -44.60 18.60 -37.87
C GLY A 91 -43.81 17.28 -37.92
N GLY A 92 -44.09 16.37 -36.98
CA GLY A 92 -43.91 14.93 -37.21
C GLY A 92 -43.33 14.11 -36.05
N SER A 93 -44.18 13.28 -35.45
CA SER A 93 -43.91 12.31 -34.37
C SER A 93 -43.21 11.02 -34.85
N ARG A 94 -42.41 10.40 -33.96
CA ARG A 94 -42.14 8.95 -33.70
C ARG A 94 -40.65 8.72 -33.39
N ALA A 95 -40.29 8.33 -32.17
CA ALA A 95 -40.30 6.98 -31.59
C ALA A 95 -39.17 6.05 -32.09
N GLY A 96 -38.26 5.72 -31.16
CA GLY A 96 -37.74 4.36 -30.97
C GLY A 96 -36.34 4.01 -31.53
N LEU A 97 -35.57 3.36 -30.65
CA LEU A 97 -34.43 2.44 -30.89
C LEU A 97 -33.07 3.13 -31.13
N ALA A 98 -32.13 3.16 -30.18
CA ALA A 98 -31.44 2.09 -29.46
C ALA A 98 -30.66 1.13 -30.37
N GLY A 99 -29.33 1.19 -30.27
CA GLY A 99 -28.52 -0.03 -30.14
C GLY A 99 -27.51 -0.34 -31.24
N ALA A 100 -26.25 -0.30 -30.82
CA ALA A 100 -25.12 -1.15 -31.23
C ALA A 100 -24.34 -0.81 -32.51
N ALA A 101 -23.18 -0.20 -32.25
CA ALA A 101 -22.02 -0.15 -33.13
C ALA A 101 -21.32 -1.53 -33.20
N GLY A 102 -20.87 -1.89 -34.40
CA GLY A 102 -19.87 -2.92 -34.65
C GLY A 102 -18.45 -2.33 -34.67
N ALA A 103 -17.49 -3.15 -34.24
CA ALA A 103 -16.03 -3.02 -34.45
C ALA A 103 -15.66 -2.89 -35.96
N PRO A 104 -14.41 -2.63 -36.43
CA PRO A 104 -13.12 -2.95 -35.79
C PRO A 104 -11.86 -2.06 -36.16
N ALA A 105 -10.70 -2.51 -35.66
CA ALA A 105 -9.38 -2.57 -36.32
C ALA A 105 -8.48 -1.32 -36.53
N ASP A 106 -7.33 -1.38 -35.82
CA ASP A 106 -5.93 -1.37 -36.29
C ASP A 106 -5.26 -0.13 -36.96
N ARG A 107 -3.98 0.02 -36.59
CA ARG A 107 -2.85 0.80 -37.15
C ARG A 107 -2.65 2.26 -36.78
N GLY A 108 -1.74 2.44 -35.82
CA GLY A 108 -0.40 2.98 -36.06
C GLY A 108 -0.27 4.43 -36.53
N GLY A 109 0.24 5.30 -35.64
CA GLY A 109 0.85 6.56 -36.04
C GLY A 109 0.73 7.66 -34.98
N ARG A 110 1.88 8.05 -34.43
CA ARG A 110 2.24 9.37 -33.87
C ARG A 110 1.11 10.31 -33.44
N GLY A 111 1.13 10.62 -32.14
CA GLY A 111 0.76 11.93 -31.60
C GLY A 111 -0.67 12.01 -31.07
N LEU A 112 -0.80 12.12 -29.75
CA LEU A 112 -1.75 13.01 -29.08
C LEU A 112 -1.48 12.91 -27.57
N ARG A 113 -0.90 13.97 -26.99
CA ARG A 113 -1.08 14.24 -25.56
C ARG A 113 -2.56 14.51 -25.38
N VAL A 114 -3.31 13.49 -24.97
CA VAL A 114 -4.62 13.70 -24.37
C VAL A 114 -4.31 14.08 -22.92
N GLY A 115 -4.19 15.38 -22.67
CA GLY A 115 -4.38 15.89 -21.32
C GLY A 115 -5.77 15.43 -20.90
N SER A 116 -5.82 14.48 -19.96
CA SER A 116 -7.08 14.12 -19.31
C SER A 116 -7.59 15.40 -18.68
N LYS A 117 -8.59 16.03 -19.31
CA LYS A 117 -9.36 17.09 -18.69
C LYS A 117 -10.01 16.43 -17.50
N GLY A 118 -9.45 16.66 -16.32
CA GLY A 118 -10.11 16.35 -15.07
C GLY A 118 -11.53 16.88 -15.18
N HIS A 119 -12.49 15.97 -15.12
CA HIS A 119 -13.90 16.31 -15.09
C HIS A 119 -14.13 16.88 -13.70
N TRP A 120 -14.09 18.20 -13.63
CA TRP A 120 -14.55 18.95 -12.48
C TRP A 120 -16.06 19.00 -12.58
N ASP A 121 -16.76 18.47 -11.57
CA ASP A 121 -18.14 18.87 -11.37
C ASP A 121 -18.14 20.39 -11.13
N PRO A 122 -18.77 21.19 -12.02
CA PRO A 122 -18.89 22.61 -11.79
C PRO A 122 -19.70 22.79 -10.51
N TRP A 123 -19.05 23.33 -9.48
CA TRP A 123 -19.75 23.71 -8.26
C TRP A 123 -20.75 24.80 -8.60
N HIS A 124 -22.03 24.49 -8.42
CA HIS A 124 -23.05 25.53 -8.33
C HIS A 124 -22.89 26.22 -6.97
N PRO A 125 -22.72 27.56 -6.91
CA PRO A 125 -22.82 28.28 -5.66
C PRO A 125 -24.24 28.11 -5.15
N GLN A 126 -24.44 27.22 -4.18
CA GLN A 126 -25.78 26.95 -3.66
C GLN A 126 -26.24 27.94 -2.59
N ASP A 127 -25.39 28.85 -2.13
CA ASP A 127 -25.78 29.79 -1.08
C ASP A 127 -25.58 31.25 -1.50
N GLY A 128 -26.52 31.75 -2.31
CA GLY A 128 -26.89 33.16 -2.33
C GLY A 128 -27.80 33.49 -1.14
N GLY A 129 -27.41 33.07 0.07
CA GLY A 129 -28.16 33.27 1.30
C GLY A 129 -27.42 34.21 2.27
N GLU A 130 -28.16 35.11 2.91
CA GLU A 130 -27.70 36.04 3.95
C GLU A 130 -26.75 35.34 4.95
N LEU A 131 -25.45 35.62 4.86
CA LEU A 131 -24.42 34.93 5.66
C LEU A 131 -24.05 35.77 6.87
N HIS A 132 -24.87 35.68 7.93
CA HIS A 132 -24.51 36.23 9.24
C HIS A 132 -23.30 35.49 9.82
N ARG A 133 -22.12 36.11 9.74
CA ARG A 133 -20.87 35.55 10.30
C ARG A 133 -20.55 36.17 11.65
N LYS A 134 -20.24 35.33 12.62
CA LYS A 134 -19.78 35.74 13.95
C LYS A 134 -18.27 35.99 13.94
N PRO A 135 -17.75 36.83 14.84
CA PRO A 135 -16.32 36.98 15.04
C PRO A 135 -15.67 35.60 15.29
N GLY A 136 -14.63 35.28 14.54
CA GLY A 136 -13.91 34.02 14.60
C GLY A 136 -14.36 32.94 13.62
N ASP A 137 -15.52 33.11 12.95
CA ASP A 137 -15.99 32.16 11.94
C ASP A 137 -15.02 32.11 10.77
N ARG A 138 -14.76 30.88 10.27
CA ARG A 138 -13.89 30.61 9.12
C ARG A 138 -14.70 30.13 7.94
N TRP A 139 -14.30 30.52 6.74
CA TRP A 139 -14.88 30.02 5.49
C TRP A 139 -13.85 30.05 4.37
N LEU A 140 -14.06 29.23 3.35
CA LEU A 140 -13.23 29.14 2.17
C LEU A 140 -13.94 29.79 0.98
N ILE A 141 -13.30 30.75 0.34
CA ILE A 141 -13.71 31.21 -1.00
C ILE A 141 -12.87 30.48 -2.06
N ARG A 142 -13.51 30.05 -3.15
CA ARG A 142 -12.86 29.33 -4.25
C ARG A 142 -12.90 30.18 -5.51
N GLY A 143 -11.84 30.12 -6.32
CA GLY A 143 -11.81 30.77 -7.62
C GLY A 143 -12.68 30.05 -8.68
N PRO A 144 -12.73 30.57 -9.91
CA PRO A 144 -11.98 31.73 -10.40
C PRO A 144 -12.67 33.06 -10.03
N LEU A 145 -12.03 33.89 -9.21
CA LEU A 145 -12.56 35.21 -8.85
C LEU A 145 -11.45 36.16 -8.39
N GLU A 146 -11.73 37.45 -8.49
CA GLU A 146 -10.94 38.50 -7.87
C GLU A 146 -11.54 38.83 -6.50
N TYR A 147 -10.75 38.69 -5.44
CA TYR A 147 -11.19 38.95 -4.08
C TYR A 147 -10.43 40.08 -3.43
N VAL A 148 -11.17 40.95 -2.76
CA VAL A 148 -10.61 41.99 -1.92
C VAL A 148 -11.18 41.83 -0.51
N PRO A 149 -10.34 41.52 0.49
CA PRO A 149 -10.81 41.29 1.85
C PRO A 149 -11.33 42.59 2.51
N PRO A 150 -12.60 42.63 2.98
CA PRO A 150 -13.14 43.79 3.69
C PRO A 150 -12.50 43.97 5.07
N ALA A 151 -12.69 45.13 5.71
CA ALA A 151 -12.01 45.52 6.97
C ALA A 151 -12.19 44.54 8.12
N GLU A 152 -13.30 43.83 8.07
CA GLU A 152 -13.79 42.93 9.08
C GLU A 152 -13.34 41.48 8.84
N VAL A 153 -12.54 41.25 7.79
CA VAL A 153 -12.11 39.92 7.36
C VAL A 153 -10.58 39.87 7.24
N GLU A 154 -10.02 38.79 7.75
CA GLU A 154 -8.61 38.46 7.68
C GLU A 154 -8.39 37.26 6.74
N VAL A 155 -7.37 37.35 5.89
CA VAL A 155 -6.93 36.23 5.03
C VAL A 155 -5.94 35.39 5.83
N LEU A 156 -6.29 34.13 6.08
CA LEU A 156 -5.44 33.21 6.84
C LEU A 156 -4.44 32.48 5.94
N GLU A 157 -4.92 31.90 4.85
CA GLU A 157 -4.13 30.99 4.02
C GLU A 157 -4.64 30.99 2.57
N ARG A 158 -3.72 30.95 1.61
CA ARG A 158 -4.02 30.63 0.21
C ARG A 158 -3.92 29.12 0.03
N ARG A 159 -5.05 28.49 -0.26
CA ARG A 159 -5.15 27.04 -0.46
C ARG A 159 -5.17 26.72 -1.94
N ARG A 160 -4.58 25.58 -2.27
CA ARG A 160 -4.58 25.04 -3.63
C ARG A 160 -5.18 23.64 -3.62
N ALA A 161 -5.92 23.31 -4.67
CA ALA A 161 -6.39 21.94 -4.85
C ALA A 161 -5.21 21.00 -5.09
N THR A 162 -5.17 19.89 -4.37
CA THR A 162 -4.15 18.85 -4.52
C THR A 162 -4.60 17.87 -5.59
N PRO A 163 -3.94 17.80 -6.76
CA PRO A 163 -4.29 16.82 -7.79
C PRO A 163 -3.94 15.42 -7.28
N LEU A 164 -4.93 14.51 -7.29
CA LEU A 164 -4.75 13.12 -6.85
C LEU A 164 -5.09 12.20 -8.02
N GLY A 165 -4.17 11.29 -8.37
CA GLY A 165 -4.45 10.20 -9.30
C GLY A 165 -5.35 9.12 -8.71
N GLU A 166 -5.79 8.16 -9.54
CA GLU A 166 -6.72 7.07 -9.15
C GLU A 166 -6.23 6.24 -7.94
N ASN A 167 -4.92 6.07 -7.82
CA ASN A 167 -4.26 5.29 -6.76
C ASN A 167 -3.58 6.15 -5.69
N GLU A 168 -3.86 7.45 -5.68
CA GLU A 168 -3.29 8.41 -4.75
C GLU A 168 -4.37 8.98 -3.85
N GLY A 169 -3.99 9.32 -2.63
CA GLY A 169 -4.89 9.91 -1.67
C GLY A 169 -4.16 10.71 -0.60
N ILE A 170 -4.92 11.56 0.07
CA ILE A 170 -4.48 12.34 1.23
C ILE A 170 -5.36 12.01 2.42
N TYR A 171 -4.79 12.09 3.62
CA TYR A 171 -5.58 12.08 4.83
C TYR A 171 -5.91 13.51 5.23
N VAL A 172 -7.18 13.69 5.60
CA VAL A 172 -7.74 14.97 5.97
C VAL A 172 -8.33 14.86 7.37
N ARG A 173 -7.94 15.78 8.26
CA ARG A 173 -8.49 15.90 9.61
C ARG A 173 -9.40 17.12 9.67
N ASP A 174 -10.60 16.91 10.20
CA ASP A 174 -11.50 17.99 10.58
C ASP A 174 -11.04 18.60 11.92
N ILE A 175 -10.81 19.90 11.96
CA ILE A 175 -10.32 20.67 13.10
C ILE A 175 -11.39 20.80 14.19
N LYS A 176 -12.68 20.88 13.81
CA LYS A 176 -13.80 21.01 14.74
C LYS A 176 -14.14 19.68 15.39
N THR A 177 -14.21 18.61 14.58
CA THR A 177 -14.63 17.28 15.06
C THR A 177 -13.47 16.38 15.44
N GLY A 178 -12.25 16.69 15.01
CA GLY A 178 -11.07 15.83 15.15
C GLY A 178 -11.09 14.58 14.26
N LYS A 179 -12.13 14.40 13.43
CA LYS A 179 -12.32 13.20 12.63
C LYS A 179 -11.35 13.17 11.46
N VAL A 180 -10.63 12.07 11.31
CA VAL A 180 -9.71 11.84 10.18
C VAL A 180 -10.37 10.94 9.14
N ARG A 181 -10.18 11.24 7.86
CA ARG A 181 -10.62 10.41 6.73
C ARG A 181 -9.61 10.44 5.59
N ALA A 182 -9.65 9.41 4.74
CA ALA A 182 -8.87 9.37 3.51
C ALA A 182 -9.72 9.89 2.33
N VAL A 183 -9.13 10.74 1.49
CA VAL A 183 -9.70 11.19 0.21
C VAL A 183 -8.81 10.66 -0.90
N ILE A 184 -9.39 9.92 -1.86
CA ILE A 184 -8.65 9.12 -2.85
C ILE A 184 -9.24 9.35 -4.24
N GLY A 185 -8.38 9.37 -5.27
CA GLY A 185 -8.79 9.16 -6.67
C GLY A 185 -9.31 10.38 -7.42
N HIS A 186 -9.41 11.54 -6.79
CA HIS A 186 -9.87 12.78 -7.41
C HIS A 186 -9.21 13.99 -6.77
N THR A 187 -8.99 15.04 -7.57
CA THR A 187 -8.43 16.30 -7.08
C THR A 187 -9.29 16.88 -5.96
N TYR A 188 -8.66 17.22 -4.84
CA TYR A 188 -9.36 17.66 -3.65
C TYR A 188 -8.78 18.96 -3.09
N MET A 189 -9.64 19.88 -2.67
CA MET A 189 -9.27 21.10 -1.96
C MET A 189 -9.85 21.03 -0.54
N LEU A 190 -8.98 21.21 0.46
CA LEU A 190 -9.34 21.19 1.87
C LEU A 190 -10.40 22.26 2.19
N THR A 191 -11.47 21.88 2.88
CA THR A 191 -12.51 22.83 3.36
C THR A 191 -12.01 23.68 4.53
N GLU A 192 -12.76 24.72 4.91
CA GLU A 192 -12.39 25.68 5.95
C GLU A 192 -12.00 25.08 7.31
N ASP A 193 -12.58 23.93 7.64
CA ASP A 193 -12.34 23.22 8.90
C ASP A 193 -11.44 22.00 8.71
N GLU A 194 -10.77 21.89 7.59
CA GLU A 194 -9.91 20.76 7.26
C GLU A 194 -8.44 21.14 7.18
N GLU A 195 -7.60 20.19 7.60
CA GLU A 195 -6.16 20.23 7.44
C GLU A 195 -5.63 18.88 6.99
N LEU A 196 -4.43 18.88 6.40
CA LEU A 196 -3.73 17.65 6.06
C LEU A 196 -3.28 16.95 7.33
N TRP A 197 -3.44 15.63 7.35
CA TRP A 197 -3.02 14.79 8.46
C TRP A 197 -1.95 13.81 8.01
N ASP A 198 -0.82 13.80 8.71
CA ASP A 198 0.24 12.85 8.44
C ASP A 198 0.03 11.57 9.26
N LYS A 199 -0.02 10.44 8.55
CA LYS A 199 -0.09 9.13 9.20
C LYS A 199 1.31 8.68 9.62
N GLU A 200 1.57 8.69 10.91
CA GLU A 200 2.80 8.13 11.46
C GLU A 200 2.80 6.59 11.31
N LEU A 201 3.86 6.06 10.71
CA LEU A 201 4.08 4.62 10.58
C LEU A 201 5.17 4.17 11.57
N PRO A 202 5.08 2.97 12.15
CA PRO A 202 6.16 2.45 12.98
C PRO A 202 7.47 2.37 12.20
N PRO A 203 8.64 2.67 12.80
CA PRO A 203 9.92 2.69 12.09
C PRO A 203 10.28 1.36 11.39
N THR A 204 9.79 0.24 11.93
CA THR A 204 9.96 -1.08 11.31
C THR A 204 9.19 -1.19 9.99
N VAL A 205 7.99 -0.62 9.91
CA VAL A 205 7.16 -0.62 8.70
C VAL A 205 7.78 0.30 7.66
N GLU A 206 8.21 1.50 8.05
CA GLU A 206 8.88 2.45 7.16
C GLU A 206 10.15 1.87 6.55
N ALA A 207 10.97 1.17 7.36
CA ALA A 207 12.16 0.48 6.88
C ALA A 207 11.80 -0.64 5.88
N LEU A 208 10.72 -1.39 6.12
CA LEU A 208 10.26 -2.44 5.21
C LEU A 208 9.74 -1.86 3.87
N LEU A 209 8.97 -0.78 3.91
CA LEU A 209 8.49 -0.08 2.71
C LEU A 209 9.65 0.53 1.90
N SER A 210 10.59 1.18 2.60
CA SER A 210 11.76 1.83 1.98
C SER A 210 12.75 0.82 1.38
N SER A 211 12.77 -0.41 1.88
CA SER A 211 13.69 -1.45 1.41
C SER A 211 13.42 -1.91 -0.03
N GLY A 212 12.29 -1.52 -0.64
CA GLY A 212 11.96 -1.79 -2.04
C GLY A 212 11.88 -3.28 -2.38
N ARG A 213 11.89 -4.16 -1.37
CA ARG A 213 11.66 -5.60 -1.53
C ARG A 213 10.16 -5.81 -1.65
N ASP A 214 9.59 -5.38 -2.77
CA ASP A 214 8.36 -5.97 -3.23
C ASP A 214 8.71 -7.43 -3.56
N PRO A 215 8.21 -8.42 -2.81
CA PRO A 215 8.36 -9.79 -3.25
C PRO A 215 7.56 -9.87 -4.55
N VAL A 216 8.28 -9.90 -5.67
CA VAL A 216 7.91 -10.37 -7.01
C VAL A 216 6.47 -10.08 -7.43
N ALA A 217 6.26 -9.11 -8.33
CA ALA A 217 4.97 -8.70 -8.92
C ALA A 217 4.06 -9.80 -9.53
N ASP A 218 4.49 -11.06 -9.53
CA ASP A 218 3.82 -12.22 -10.14
C ASP A 218 3.32 -13.30 -9.15
N GLN A 219 3.53 -13.21 -7.83
CA GLN A 219 2.96 -14.20 -6.90
C GLN A 219 1.73 -13.69 -6.14
N ILE A 220 0.86 -14.61 -5.75
CA ILE A 220 -0.32 -14.32 -4.94
C ILE A 220 0.14 -14.13 -3.48
N TYR A 221 0.13 -12.89 -3.02
CA TYR A 221 0.43 -12.54 -1.64
C TYR A 221 -0.83 -12.19 -0.88
N LEU A 222 -0.78 -12.40 0.42
CA LEU A 222 -1.70 -11.80 1.36
C LEU A 222 -1.03 -10.64 2.06
N ARG A 223 -1.50 -9.41 1.81
CA ARG A 223 -1.35 -8.35 2.81
C ARG A 223 -2.38 -8.63 3.89
N GLY A 224 -1.96 -9.36 4.91
CA GLY A 224 -2.83 -9.64 6.04
C GLY A 224 -2.51 -8.80 7.23
N GLY A 225 -3.61 -8.41 7.87
CA GLY A 225 -3.62 -7.75 9.15
C GLY A 225 -3.54 -6.25 8.97
N LEU A 226 -4.65 -5.66 8.54
CA LEU A 226 -4.91 -4.28 8.90
C LEU A 226 -5.41 -4.32 10.34
N ASP A 227 -4.49 -4.23 11.29
CA ASP A 227 -4.86 -4.07 12.69
C ASP A 227 -5.32 -2.62 12.85
N ALA A 228 -6.56 -2.44 13.33
CA ALA A 228 -6.97 -1.15 13.84
C ALA A 228 -5.99 -0.79 14.96
N ALA A 229 -5.31 0.35 14.83
CA ALA A 229 -4.55 0.90 15.92
C ALA A 229 -5.46 0.99 17.15
N HIS A 230 -5.00 0.51 18.31
CA HIS A 230 -5.50 1.06 19.57
C HIS A 230 -4.90 2.46 19.69
N GLY A 231 -5.44 3.41 18.92
CA GLY A 231 -5.12 4.82 19.08
C GLY A 231 -5.50 5.25 20.50
N ALA A 232 -4.59 5.94 21.17
CA ALA A 232 -4.87 6.56 22.46
C ALA A 232 -6.19 7.34 22.38
N PRO A 233 -7.04 7.29 23.42
CA PRO A 233 -8.39 7.80 23.33
C PRO A 233 -8.36 9.31 23.08
N SER A 234 -9.02 9.74 22.01
CA SER A 234 -9.59 11.08 21.94
C SER A 234 -10.54 11.21 23.15
N PRO A 235 -10.38 12.21 24.04
CA PRO A 235 -11.26 12.36 25.17
C PRO A 235 -12.67 12.71 24.67
N GLY A 236 -13.56 11.71 24.57
CA GLY A 236 -14.98 11.96 24.27
C GLY A 236 -15.76 10.90 23.50
N VAL A 237 -15.14 9.86 22.92
CA VAL A 237 -15.88 8.85 22.13
C VAL A 237 -15.85 7.49 22.84
N TRP A 238 -16.92 7.17 23.55
CA TRP A 238 -17.17 5.84 24.10
C TRP A 238 -17.81 4.96 23.02
N GLY A 239 -17.01 4.06 22.45
CA GLY A 239 -17.48 3.11 21.43
C GLY A 239 -16.35 2.28 20.84
N HIS A 240 -15.70 1.45 21.67
CA HIS A 240 -14.69 0.51 21.19
C HIS A 240 -15.36 -0.70 20.54
N LEU A 241 -15.60 -0.64 19.23
CA LEU A 241 -15.63 -1.87 18.44
C LEU A 241 -14.28 -1.98 17.72
N PRO A 242 -13.49 -3.04 17.97
CA PRO A 242 -12.31 -3.29 17.16
C PRO A 242 -12.76 -3.45 15.70
N LEU A 243 -12.25 -2.60 14.81
CA LEU A 243 -12.53 -2.76 13.38
C LEU A 243 -12.03 -4.15 12.95
N PRO A 244 -12.81 -4.86 12.10
CA PRO A 244 -12.44 -6.20 11.67
C PRO A 244 -11.15 -6.17 10.87
N ARG A 245 -10.22 -7.08 11.19
CA ARG A 245 -9.01 -7.32 10.40
C ARG A 245 -9.39 -7.59 8.95
N ARG A 246 -9.03 -6.68 8.05
CA ARG A 246 -9.15 -6.89 6.61
C ARG A 246 -7.90 -7.58 6.09
N VAL A 247 -8.11 -8.60 5.27
CA VAL A 247 -7.06 -9.38 4.61
C VAL A 247 -7.29 -9.21 3.12
N VAL A 248 -6.28 -8.72 2.39
CA VAL A 248 -6.38 -8.46 0.95
C VAL A 248 -5.49 -9.44 0.20
N LEU A 249 -6.07 -10.11 -0.79
CA LEU A 249 -5.42 -11.07 -1.69
C LEU A 249 -4.95 -10.37 -2.96
N GLY A 250 -3.80 -10.79 -3.47
CA GLY A 250 -3.36 -10.51 -4.83
C GLY A 250 -2.26 -9.45 -4.94
N PRO A 251 -1.85 -9.11 -6.17
CA PRO A 251 -0.89 -8.05 -6.45
C PRO A 251 -1.51 -6.64 -6.36
N GLU A 252 -2.71 -6.52 -5.76
CA GLU A 252 -3.46 -5.27 -5.73
C GLU A 252 -2.84 -4.26 -4.75
N LEU A 253 -2.84 -2.99 -5.15
CA LEU A 253 -2.40 -1.90 -4.29
C LEU A 253 -3.41 -1.69 -3.17
N VAL A 254 -2.93 -1.70 -1.93
CA VAL A 254 -3.77 -1.45 -0.75
C VAL A 254 -3.47 -0.07 -0.20
N LEU A 255 -4.49 0.79 -0.14
CA LEU A 255 -4.47 2.07 0.56
C LEU A 255 -4.99 1.88 1.98
N LEU A 256 -4.21 2.33 2.96
CA LEU A 256 -4.56 2.24 4.37
C LEU A 256 -5.64 3.26 4.74
N GLY A 257 -6.60 2.84 5.55
CA GLY A 257 -7.44 3.78 6.29
C GLY A 257 -6.64 4.58 7.34
N PRO A 258 -7.17 5.71 7.84
CA PRO A 258 -6.53 6.51 8.88
C PRO A 258 -6.15 5.70 10.13
N ASP A 259 -7.05 4.82 10.57
CA ASP A 259 -6.89 4.00 11.78
C ASP A 259 -6.28 2.62 11.51
N GLU A 260 -6.01 2.27 10.24
CA GLU A 260 -5.49 0.97 9.86
C GLU A 260 -3.95 0.92 9.95
N GLN A 261 -3.37 -0.20 10.38
CA GLN A 261 -1.93 -0.42 10.42
C GLN A 261 -1.56 -1.75 9.78
N PHE A 262 -0.37 -1.84 9.18
CA PHE A 262 0.16 -3.13 8.73
C PHE A 262 0.52 -4.05 9.90
N THR A 263 0.09 -5.31 9.84
CA THR A 263 0.60 -6.37 10.69
C THR A 263 1.94 -6.83 10.12
N VAL A 264 2.99 -6.64 10.92
CA VAL A 264 4.34 -7.09 10.58
C VAL A 264 4.48 -8.56 10.94
N LEU A 265 4.82 -9.38 9.96
CA LEU A 265 5.16 -10.78 10.16
C LEU A 265 6.63 -10.90 10.56
N SER A 266 6.90 -11.75 11.53
CA SER A 266 8.25 -12.07 12.01
C SER A 266 8.51 -13.55 11.80
N LEU A 267 9.13 -13.87 10.67
CA LEU A 267 9.32 -15.23 10.17
C LEU A 267 10.75 -15.73 10.46
N SER A 268 10.86 -17.05 10.66
CA SER A 268 12.12 -17.76 10.72
C SER A 268 12.82 -17.76 9.35
N GLY A 269 14.11 -17.53 9.36
CA GLY A 269 14.98 -17.47 8.19
C GLY A 269 16.35 -18.10 8.47
N GLY A 270 17.26 -18.08 7.50
CA GLY A 270 18.59 -18.69 7.65
C GLY A 270 18.63 -20.22 7.50
N ARG A 271 19.85 -20.76 7.66
CA ARG A 271 20.23 -22.18 7.58
C ARG A 271 21.37 -22.42 8.59
N PRO A 272 21.12 -22.99 9.79
CA PRO A 272 19.84 -23.48 10.30
C PRO A 272 18.81 -22.37 10.51
N LYS A 273 17.51 -22.73 10.61
CA LYS A 273 16.44 -21.77 10.87
C LYS A 273 16.64 -21.04 12.19
N THR A 274 16.74 -19.72 12.12
CA THR A 274 16.76 -18.81 13.25
C THR A 274 15.43 -18.06 13.33
N PRO A 275 14.77 -18.05 14.51
CA PRO A 275 13.50 -17.35 14.69
C PRO A 275 13.66 -15.84 14.52
N HIS A 276 12.61 -15.19 14.02
CA HIS A 276 12.52 -13.73 13.89
C HIS A 276 13.61 -13.06 13.03
N SER A 277 14.30 -13.81 12.17
CA SER A 277 15.38 -13.27 11.34
C SER A 277 14.89 -12.56 10.07
N ARG A 278 13.66 -12.82 9.62
CA ARG A 278 13.05 -12.12 8.49
C ARG A 278 11.76 -11.43 8.92
N ARG A 279 11.63 -10.15 8.60
CA ARG A 279 10.37 -9.40 8.75
C ARG A 279 9.72 -9.17 7.38
N SER A 280 8.40 -9.20 7.33
CA SER A 280 7.63 -9.00 6.09
C SER A 280 6.30 -8.29 6.38
N LEU A 281 5.79 -7.51 5.42
CA LEU A 281 4.45 -6.91 5.47
C LEU A 281 3.39 -7.78 4.78
N CYS A 282 3.83 -8.76 4.00
CA CYS A 282 2.95 -9.69 3.29
C CYS A 282 3.33 -11.14 3.59
N LEU A 283 2.31 -12.00 3.61
CA LEU A 283 2.43 -13.44 3.66
C LEU A 283 2.44 -13.97 2.23
N LEU A 284 3.48 -14.73 1.88
CA LEU A 284 3.55 -15.40 0.59
C LEU A 284 2.73 -16.68 0.65
N LEU A 285 1.76 -16.82 -0.24
CA LEU A 285 0.88 -18.00 -0.28
C LEU A 285 1.51 -19.18 -1.04
N GLY A 286 2.61 -18.93 -1.75
CA GLY A 286 3.27 -19.92 -2.59
C GLY A 286 2.61 -20.08 -3.97
N PRO A 287 3.02 -21.09 -4.76
CA PRO A 287 3.99 -22.12 -4.40
C PRO A 287 5.40 -21.55 -4.20
N ASP A 288 6.06 -21.97 -3.12
CA ASP A 288 7.44 -21.58 -2.78
C ASP A 288 8.10 -22.73 -2.01
N PHE A 289 9.38 -22.58 -1.67
CA PHE A 289 10.11 -23.57 -0.89
C PHE A 289 10.91 -22.92 0.23
N CYS A 290 11.06 -23.63 1.34
CA CYS A 290 11.91 -23.20 2.44
C CYS A 290 12.94 -24.28 2.75
N THR A 291 14.17 -23.84 3.02
CA THR A 291 15.29 -24.74 3.31
C THR A 291 15.70 -24.66 4.76
N ASP A 292 16.05 -25.80 5.37
CA ASP A 292 16.54 -25.88 6.74
C ASP A 292 17.70 -26.88 6.86
N ILE A 293 18.48 -26.73 7.94
CA ILE A 293 19.56 -27.64 8.31
C ILE A 293 19.19 -28.31 9.63
N VAL A 294 18.98 -29.62 9.59
CA VAL A 294 18.56 -30.42 10.74
C VAL A 294 19.65 -31.40 11.12
N THR A 295 20.15 -31.30 12.35
CA THR A 295 21.01 -32.33 12.93
C THR A 295 20.16 -33.45 13.52
N ILE A 296 20.49 -34.69 13.15
CA ILE A 296 19.83 -35.94 13.55
C ILE A 296 20.86 -36.92 14.11
N GLU A 297 20.37 -37.92 14.85
CA GLU A 297 21.16 -39.03 15.38
C GLU A 297 20.45 -40.35 15.05
N THR A 298 21.17 -41.32 14.51
CA THR A 298 20.66 -42.66 14.17
C THR A 298 20.67 -43.59 15.39
N ALA A 299 20.08 -44.78 15.28
CA ALA A 299 20.12 -45.81 16.34
C ALA A 299 21.55 -46.21 16.75
N ASP A 300 22.49 -46.21 15.80
CA ASP A 300 23.91 -46.52 16.04
C ASP A 300 24.74 -45.30 16.50
N HIS A 301 24.08 -44.24 16.99
CA HIS A 301 24.71 -42.98 17.44
C HIS A 301 25.50 -42.22 16.36
N ALA A 302 25.22 -42.46 15.07
CA ALA A 302 25.81 -41.66 14.00
C ALA A 302 25.10 -40.30 13.92
N ARG A 303 25.86 -39.22 14.09
CA ARG A 303 25.34 -37.85 13.98
C ARG A 303 25.46 -37.36 12.55
N LEU A 304 24.32 -37.00 11.95
CA LEU A 304 24.24 -36.50 10.59
C LEU A 304 23.60 -35.11 10.56
N GLN A 305 24.06 -34.29 9.64
CA GLN A 305 23.50 -33.00 9.29
C GLN A 305 22.78 -33.12 7.95
N LEU A 306 21.48 -32.86 7.96
CA LEU A 306 20.62 -32.92 6.78
C LEU A 306 20.34 -31.49 6.30
N GLN A 307 20.59 -31.22 5.03
CA GLN A 307 20.07 -30.04 4.36
C GLN A 307 18.81 -30.43 3.61
N LEU A 308 17.68 -29.87 4.01
CA LEU A 308 16.36 -30.23 3.49
C LEU A 308 15.72 -29.00 2.87
N ALA A 309 15.02 -29.19 1.76
CA ALA A 309 14.12 -28.22 1.17
C ALA A 309 12.69 -28.75 1.24
N TYR A 310 11.76 -27.93 1.73
CA TYR A 310 10.35 -28.25 1.83
C TYR A 310 9.60 -27.39 0.84
N ASN A 311 8.91 -28.02 -0.11
CA ASN A 311 8.06 -27.31 -1.07
C ASN A 311 6.67 -27.14 -0.48
N TRP A 312 6.19 -25.90 -0.39
CA TRP A 312 4.98 -25.56 0.33
C TRP A 312 4.10 -24.56 -0.43
N HIS A 313 2.82 -24.59 -0.11
CA HIS A 313 1.83 -23.60 -0.53
C HIS A 313 0.72 -23.52 0.51
N PHE A 314 -0.03 -22.43 0.52
CA PHE A 314 -1.22 -22.30 1.35
C PHE A 314 -2.46 -22.71 0.56
N GLU A 315 -3.32 -23.51 1.19
CA GLU A 315 -4.64 -23.84 0.65
C GLU A 315 -5.60 -22.69 0.97
N VAL A 316 -5.86 -21.85 -0.02
CA VAL A 316 -6.80 -20.72 0.10
C VAL A 316 -8.18 -21.18 -0.38
N PRO A 317 -9.24 -21.02 0.42
CA PRO A 317 -10.60 -21.33 -0.01
C PRO A 317 -11.01 -20.48 -1.22
N SER A 318 -11.66 -21.11 -2.18
CA SER A 318 -12.30 -20.45 -3.32
C SER A 318 -13.79 -20.81 -3.30
N PRO A 319 -14.71 -19.86 -3.04
CA PRO A 319 -14.51 -18.41 -2.97
C PRO A 319 -13.80 -17.94 -1.68
N PRO A 320 -13.19 -16.74 -1.69
CA PRO A 320 -12.48 -16.19 -0.55
C PRO A 320 -13.44 -15.78 0.57
N ASP A 321 -13.48 -16.58 1.63
CA ASP A 321 -14.24 -16.26 2.85
C ASP A 321 -13.37 -15.45 3.84
N PRO A 322 -13.80 -14.25 4.28
CA PRO A 322 -13.05 -13.43 5.23
C PRO A 322 -12.59 -14.16 6.52
N PRO A 323 -13.43 -14.98 7.20
CA PRO A 323 -12.99 -15.71 8.40
C PRO A 323 -12.06 -16.89 8.10
N ALA A 324 -11.97 -17.34 6.85
CA ALA A 324 -11.01 -18.36 6.46
C ALA A 324 -9.66 -17.73 6.09
N LEU A 325 -9.67 -16.54 5.48
CA LEU A 325 -8.45 -15.78 5.18
C LEU A 325 -7.73 -15.32 6.44
N SER A 326 -8.46 -14.98 7.52
CA SER A 326 -7.85 -14.63 8.80
C SER A 326 -7.10 -15.80 9.45
N ARG A 327 -7.47 -17.06 9.14
CA ARG A 327 -6.78 -18.26 9.65
C ARG A 327 -5.37 -18.42 9.09
N LEU A 328 -5.11 -17.90 7.89
CA LEU A 328 -3.77 -17.93 7.28
C LEU A 328 -2.73 -17.20 8.16
N PHE A 329 -3.19 -16.27 9.00
CA PHE A 329 -2.40 -15.49 9.95
C PHE A 329 -2.44 -16.02 11.39
N SER A 330 -3.13 -17.14 11.65
CA SER A 330 -3.23 -17.70 13.00
C SER A 330 -1.88 -18.19 13.56
N VAL A 331 -0.94 -18.54 12.68
CA VAL A 331 0.43 -18.93 13.07
C VAL A 331 1.40 -17.80 12.69
N PRO A 332 1.95 -17.06 13.67
CA PRO A 332 2.80 -15.89 13.39
C PRO A 332 4.08 -16.21 12.62
N ASP A 333 4.72 -17.34 12.95
CA ASP A 333 5.94 -17.82 12.30
C ASP A 333 5.70 -19.21 11.68
N PHE A 334 4.92 -19.24 10.60
CA PHE A 334 4.57 -20.52 9.95
C PHE A 334 5.80 -21.28 9.46
N VAL A 335 6.86 -20.59 9.02
CA VAL A 335 8.10 -21.23 8.54
C VAL A 335 8.82 -21.91 9.70
N GLY A 336 8.97 -21.20 10.83
CA GLY A 336 9.60 -21.72 12.03
C GLY A 336 8.84 -22.91 12.60
N ASP A 337 7.53 -22.78 12.75
CA ASP A 337 6.68 -23.84 13.29
C ASP A 337 6.65 -25.08 12.37
N ALA A 338 6.55 -24.89 11.05
CA ALA A 338 6.60 -25.98 10.09
C ALA A 338 7.96 -26.69 10.12
N CYS A 339 9.08 -25.96 10.01
CA CYS A 339 10.42 -26.55 10.03
C CYS A 339 10.69 -27.28 11.36
N LYS A 340 10.26 -26.71 12.48
CA LYS A 340 10.40 -27.32 13.81
C LYS A 340 9.60 -28.61 13.93
N ALA A 341 8.35 -28.63 13.46
CA ALA A 341 7.51 -29.83 13.46
C ALA A 341 8.09 -30.93 12.55
N LEU A 342 8.53 -30.56 11.34
CA LEU A 342 9.17 -31.47 10.39
C LEU A 342 10.48 -32.05 10.94
N ALA A 343 11.35 -31.20 11.47
CA ALA A 343 12.61 -31.63 12.09
C ALA A 343 12.37 -32.58 13.27
N SER A 344 11.34 -32.35 14.08
CA SER A 344 10.97 -33.24 15.18
C SER A 344 10.55 -34.63 14.68
N ARG A 345 9.71 -34.70 13.64
CA ARG A 345 9.28 -35.95 13.02
C ARG A 345 10.45 -36.73 12.42
N ILE A 346 11.33 -36.04 11.70
CA ILE A 346 12.51 -36.65 11.07
C ILE A 346 13.46 -37.19 12.15
N ARG A 347 13.77 -36.40 13.19
CA ARG A 347 14.62 -36.87 14.31
C ARG A 347 14.02 -38.11 14.98
N GLY A 348 12.72 -38.11 15.24
CA GLY A 348 12.04 -39.24 15.88
C GLY A 348 12.09 -40.53 15.05
N ALA A 349 11.91 -40.42 13.73
CA ALA A 349 11.95 -41.59 12.84
C ALA A 349 13.37 -42.11 12.59
N VAL A 350 14.36 -41.23 12.46
CA VAL A 350 15.74 -41.65 12.19
C VAL A 350 16.42 -42.25 13.43
N ALA A 351 16.00 -41.84 14.63
CA ALA A 351 16.53 -42.39 15.88
C ALA A 351 16.32 -43.91 16.04
N SER A 352 15.36 -44.51 15.32
CA SER A 352 15.09 -45.95 15.34
C SER A 352 15.74 -46.72 14.17
N VAL A 353 16.46 -46.04 13.28
CA VAL A 353 17.05 -46.64 12.07
C VAL A 353 18.57 -46.63 12.17
N SER A 354 19.22 -47.69 11.68
CA SER A 354 20.68 -47.78 11.60
C SER A 354 21.25 -46.82 10.55
N PHE A 355 22.53 -46.46 10.67
CA PHE A 355 23.16 -45.55 9.70
C PHE A 355 23.15 -46.12 8.27
N ASP A 356 23.45 -47.41 8.10
CA ASP A 356 23.50 -48.06 6.79
C ASP A 356 22.13 -48.10 6.09
N ASP A 357 21.07 -48.43 6.84
CA ASP A 357 19.71 -48.43 6.30
C ASP A 357 19.25 -47.01 5.95
N PHE A 358 19.55 -46.04 6.82
CA PHE A 358 19.26 -44.63 6.53
C PHE A 358 20.02 -44.14 5.29
N HIS A 359 21.28 -44.51 5.11
CA HIS A 359 22.07 -44.09 3.95
C HIS A 359 21.49 -44.63 2.62
N LYS A 360 21.01 -45.87 2.61
CA LYS A 360 20.41 -46.52 1.43
C LYS A 360 18.97 -46.06 1.15
N ASN A 361 18.19 -45.79 2.20
CA ASN A 361 16.75 -45.54 2.12
C ASN A 361 16.33 -44.14 2.60
N SER A 362 17.26 -43.18 2.65
CA SER A 362 17.07 -41.84 3.22
C SER A 362 15.80 -41.14 2.75
N ASN A 363 15.57 -41.11 1.43
CA ASN A 363 14.40 -40.48 0.83
C ASN A 363 13.08 -41.09 1.34
N ARG A 364 12.98 -42.43 1.33
CA ARG A 364 11.78 -43.13 1.80
C ARG A 364 11.53 -42.88 3.28
N ILE A 365 12.58 -42.96 4.10
CA ILE A 365 12.48 -42.76 5.56
C ILE A 365 12.02 -41.33 5.87
N ILE A 366 12.66 -40.31 5.27
CA ILE A 366 12.30 -38.91 5.50
C ILE A 366 10.89 -38.60 5.01
N CYS A 367 10.52 -39.04 3.80
CA CYS A 367 9.16 -38.82 3.28
C CYS A 367 8.10 -39.49 4.15
N SER A 368 8.33 -40.75 4.56
CA SER A 368 7.40 -41.47 5.45
C SER A 368 7.28 -40.81 6.83
N ALA A 369 8.38 -40.27 7.37
CA ALA A 369 8.38 -39.56 8.66
C ALA A 369 7.61 -38.23 8.59
N VAL A 370 7.76 -37.49 7.48
CA VAL A 370 7.11 -36.20 7.29
C VAL A 370 5.62 -36.37 7.00
N PHE A 371 5.27 -37.13 5.97
CA PHE A 371 3.89 -37.23 5.48
C PHE A 371 3.04 -38.23 6.28
N GLY A 372 3.67 -39.22 6.89
CA GLY A 372 2.97 -40.33 7.54
C GLY A 372 2.31 -41.26 6.52
N PHE A 373 1.54 -42.20 7.05
CA PHE A 373 0.84 -43.22 6.26
C PHE A 373 -0.67 -42.95 6.18
N ASP A 374 -1.31 -43.38 5.10
CA ASP A 374 -2.76 -43.44 4.97
C ASP A 374 -3.34 -44.71 5.61
N ALA A 375 -4.65 -44.93 5.45
CA ALA A 375 -5.34 -46.10 6.01
C ALA A 375 -4.90 -47.41 5.33
N GLU A 376 -4.41 -47.30 4.10
CA GLU A 376 -3.92 -48.37 3.24
C GLU A 376 -2.39 -48.60 3.39
N LEU A 377 -1.76 -47.99 4.40
CA LEU A 377 -0.33 -48.06 4.72
C LEU A 377 0.60 -47.53 3.62
N GLN A 378 0.10 -46.70 2.71
CA GLN A 378 0.91 -45.95 1.74
C GLN A 378 1.31 -44.59 2.29
N VAL A 379 2.45 -44.07 1.82
CA VAL A 379 2.93 -42.74 2.23
C VAL A 379 2.02 -41.67 1.63
N ARG A 380 1.52 -40.76 2.47
CA ARG A 380 0.68 -39.65 2.00
C ARG A 380 1.45 -38.74 1.05
N SER A 381 0.74 -38.14 0.11
CA SER A 381 1.34 -37.21 -0.88
C SER A 381 1.65 -35.82 -0.34
N CYS A 382 1.03 -35.42 0.78
CA CYS A 382 1.24 -34.10 1.38
C CYS A 382 0.96 -34.10 2.88
N LEU A 383 1.52 -33.12 3.59
CA LEU A 383 1.25 -32.85 5.00
C LEU A 383 0.51 -31.51 5.12
N ARG A 384 -0.67 -31.51 5.75
CA ARG A 384 -1.48 -30.31 5.96
C ARG A 384 -1.42 -29.86 7.42
N PHE A 385 -1.21 -28.56 7.63
CA PHE A 385 -1.32 -27.90 8.92
C PHE A 385 -2.71 -27.25 9.02
N PRO A 386 -3.64 -27.82 9.80
CA PRO A 386 -5.04 -27.36 9.82
C PRO A 386 -5.20 -25.99 10.46
N GLN A 387 -4.23 -25.53 11.27
CA GLN A 387 -4.33 -24.25 11.98
C GLN A 387 -4.29 -23.05 11.04
N ASN A 388 -3.47 -23.11 10.00
CA ASN A 388 -3.22 -22.01 9.07
C ASN A 388 -3.34 -22.40 7.59
N GLY A 389 -3.76 -23.63 7.26
CA GLY A 389 -3.91 -24.07 5.87
C GLY A 389 -2.60 -24.26 5.11
N LEU A 390 -1.45 -24.30 5.79
CA LEU A 390 -0.17 -24.58 5.14
C LEU A 390 -0.12 -26.05 4.68
N VAL A 391 0.28 -26.26 3.43
CA VAL A 391 0.46 -27.59 2.84
C VAL A 391 1.92 -27.76 2.44
N VAL A 392 2.57 -28.79 2.98
CA VAL A 392 3.89 -29.25 2.51
C VAL A 392 3.66 -30.35 1.49
N SER A 393 4.08 -30.08 0.26
CA SER A 393 3.82 -30.90 -0.93
C SER A 393 4.94 -31.90 -1.23
N SER A 394 6.19 -31.53 -1.03
CA SER A 394 7.33 -32.45 -1.17
C SER A 394 8.49 -32.04 -0.26
N VAL A 395 9.40 -32.99 -0.02
CA VAL A 395 10.62 -32.80 0.74
C VAL A 395 11.79 -33.28 -0.09
N ASP A 396 12.72 -32.36 -0.38
CA ASP A 396 13.91 -32.64 -1.18
C ASP A 396 15.14 -32.65 -0.25
N ILE A 397 15.90 -33.74 -0.30
CA ILE A 397 17.14 -33.89 0.46
C ILE A 397 18.28 -33.31 -0.39
N GLN A 398 18.81 -32.15 0.01
CA GLN A 398 19.89 -31.48 -0.72
C GLN A 398 21.25 -32.07 -0.38
N SER A 399 21.51 -32.34 0.89
CA SER A 399 22.73 -33.02 1.32
C SER A 399 22.55 -33.77 2.63
N VAL A 400 23.37 -34.80 2.83
CA VAL A 400 23.47 -35.60 4.05
C VAL A 400 24.94 -35.72 4.40
N GLU A 401 25.36 -35.07 5.48
CA GLU A 401 26.77 -35.02 5.88
C GLU A 401 26.96 -35.55 7.30
N PRO A 402 27.91 -36.46 7.54
CA PRO A 402 28.30 -36.82 8.89
C PRO A 402 28.88 -35.61 9.61
N VAL A 403 28.44 -35.38 10.86
CA VAL A 403 28.96 -34.30 11.71
C VAL A 403 30.35 -34.67 12.22
N ASP A 404 30.55 -35.94 12.59
CA ASP A 404 31.81 -36.41 13.14
C ASP A 404 32.84 -36.69 12.05
N GLN A 405 34.00 -36.04 12.16
CA GLN A 405 35.11 -36.23 11.22
C GLN A 405 35.54 -37.71 11.13
N ARG A 406 35.56 -38.43 12.26
CA ARG A 406 35.93 -39.86 12.30
C ARG A 406 35.00 -40.72 11.43
N THR A 407 33.70 -40.44 11.46
CA THR A 407 32.69 -41.16 10.67
C THR A 407 32.84 -40.85 9.19
N ARG A 408 33.15 -39.59 8.85
CA ARG A 408 33.48 -39.18 7.48
C ARG A 408 34.72 -39.89 6.94
N ASP A 409 35.80 -39.94 7.72
CA ASP A 409 37.04 -40.62 7.34
C ASP A 409 36.83 -42.14 7.21
N ALA A 410 36.00 -42.73 8.08
CA ALA A 410 35.63 -44.15 7.99
C ALA A 410 34.82 -44.46 6.73
N LEU A 411 33.88 -43.59 6.35
CA LEU A 411 33.13 -43.71 5.10
C LEU A 411 34.03 -43.60 3.87
N GLN A 412 34.96 -42.64 3.86
CA GLN A 412 35.92 -42.51 2.76
C GLN A 412 36.78 -43.76 2.58
N ARG A 413 37.28 -44.33 3.68
CA ARG A 413 38.02 -45.61 3.64
C ARG A 413 37.17 -46.76 3.12
N SER A 414 35.89 -46.83 3.52
CA SER A 414 34.96 -47.85 3.05
C SER A 414 34.74 -47.75 1.53
N VAL A 415 34.56 -46.54 0.99
CA VAL A 415 34.41 -46.31 -0.47
C VAL A 415 35.69 -46.71 -1.22
N GLN A 416 36.86 -46.35 -0.69
CA GLN A 416 38.14 -46.73 -1.30
C GLN A 416 38.31 -48.26 -1.37
N LEU A 417 38.00 -48.96 -0.28
CA LEU A 417 38.03 -50.43 -0.23
C LEU A 417 37.01 -51.05 -1.20
N ALA A 418 35.82 -50.48 -1.34
CA ALA A 418 34.82 -50.97 -2.30
C ALA A 418 35.29 -50.83 -3.76
N ILE A 419 35.95 -49.71 -4.11
CA ILE A 419 36.57 -49.52 -5.42
C ILE A 419 37.70 -50.54 -5.63
N GLU A 420 38.53 -50.78 -4.63
CA GLU A 420 39.61 -51.77 -4.70
C GLU A 420 39.07 -53.19 -4.91
N ILE A 421 38.02 -53.58 -4.17
CA ILE A 421 37.37 -54.89 -4.31
C ILE A 421 36.75 -55.06 -5.70
N THR A 422 36.05 -54.04 -6.21
CA THR A 422 35.45 -54.10 -7.56
C THR A 422 36.51 -54.15 -8.65
N THR A 423 37.61 -53.40 -8.51
CA THR A 423 38.75 -53.44 -9.44
C THR A 423 39.41 -54.81 -9.42
N ASN A 424 39.73 -55.35 -8.23
CA ASN A 424 40.32 -56.68 -8.08
C ASN A 424 39.41 -57.79 -8.63
N SER A 425 38.09 -57.65 -8.45
CA SER A 425 37.10 -58.58 -9.02
C SER A 425 37.08 -58.53 -10.56
N GLN A 426 37.14 -57.33 -11.14
CA GLN A 426 37.23 -57.16 -12.59
C GLN A 426 38.56 -57.70 -13.16
N GLU A 427 39.68 -57.46 -12.50
CA GLU A 427 40.98 -58.01 -12.89
C GLU A 427 40.99 -59.53 -12.83
N ALA A 428 40.44 -60.12 -11.76
CA ALA A 428 40.30 -61.56 -11.62
C ALA A 428 39.41 -62.12 -12.75
N ALA A 429 38.25 -61.54 -13.01
CA ALA A 429 37.36 -61.96 -14.08
C ALA A 429 38.02 -61.86 -15.47
N ALA A 430 38.78 -60.80 -15.74
CA ALA A 430 39.55 -60.67 -16.98
C ALA A 430 40.64 -61.73 -17.09
N ARG A 431 41.33 -62.04 -15.99
CA ARG A 431 42.40 -63.06 -15.95
C ARG A 431 41.89 -64.48 -16.13
N TYR A 432 40.70 -64.80 -15.59
CA TYR A 432 40.07 -66.12 -15.72
C TYR A 432 39.19 -66.25 -16.98
N GLY A 433 38.75 -65.13 -17.57
CA GLY A 433 37.95 -65.09 -18.80
C GLY A 433 38.76 -65.13 -20.09
N LEU A 434 40.09 -64.96 -20.04
CA LEU A 434 40.97 -65.21 -21.19
C LEU A 434 40.96 -66.72 -21.52
N PRO A 435 40.55 -67.14 -22.73
CA PRO A 435 40.66 -68.54 -23.11
C PRO A 435 42.14 -68.92 -23.02
N ARG A 436 42.46 -69.99 -22.27
CA ARG A 436 43.80 -70.58 -22.26
C ARG A 436 44.18 -70.82 -23.72
N GLY A 437 45.08 -69.97 -24.23
CA GLY A 437 45.51 -70.03 -25.61
C GLY A 437 45.91 -71.46 -25.93
N ARG A 438 45.35 -72.00 -27.02
CA ARG A 438 45.81 -73.25 -27.62
C ARG A 438 47.33 -73.15 -27.74
N LEU A 439 48.04 -74.07 -27.08
CA LEU A 439 49.44 -74.30 -27.33
C LEU A 439 49.60 -74.57 -28.84
N PRO A 440 50.51 -73.88 -29.54
CA PRO A 440 50.76 -74.16 -30.95
C PRO A 440 51.36 -75.57 -31.09
N PRO A 441 51.08 -76.25 -32.23
CA PRO A 441 51.39 -77.66 -32.45
C PRO A 441 52.89 -77.99 -32.47
#